data_AF-A0AAW9L681-F1
#
_entry.id   AF-A0AAW9L681-F1
#
_cell.length_a   1.000
_cell.length_b   1.000
_cell.length_c   1.000
_cell.angle_alpha   90.00
_cell.angle_beta   90.00
_cell.angle_gamma   90.00
#
_symmetry.space_group_name_H-M   'P 1'
#
loop_
_entity.id
_entity.type
_entity.pdbx_description
1 polymer ?
#
loop_
_entity_poly.entity_id
_entity_poly.type
_entity_poly.pdbx_seq_one_letter_code
_entity_poly.pdbx_strand_id
1 'polypeptide(L)'
;MVEQRWEDIRGKQVEYNGHTWKLTGNVDVREDGDVLAVEAKQADDVKAEAAMLYFDNADPPKSLNPGSEGPHFDRLERDGDEQLLVVKKDPRRYRYRLERLEYA
;
A
#
# COMPACT_ATOMS: atom_id res chain seq x y z
N MET A 1 -2.23 15.25 2.25
CA MET A 1 -2.20 14.06 1.38
C MET A 1 -1.36 14.37 0.16
N VAL A 2 -0.55 13.43 -0.30
CA VAL A 2 0.22 13.54 -1.54
C VAL A 2 -0.07 12.31 -2.38
N GLU A 3 -0.75 12.52 -3.51
CA GLU A 3 -1.09 11.47 -4.48
C GLU A 3 0.15 11.13 -5.31
N GLN A 4 0.42 9.84 -5.45
CA GLN A 4 1.56 9.31 -6.19
C GLN A 4 1.15 8.13 -7.05
N ARG A 5 1.86 7.98 -8.17
CA ARG A 5 1.67 6.87 -9.09
C ARG A 5 2.89 5.96 -9.02
N TRP A 6 2.72 4.76 -8.48
CA TRP A 6 3.76 3.75 -8.38
C TRP A 6 3.47 2.67 -9.43
N GLU A 7 4.15 2.71 -10.58
CA GLU A 7 3.90 1.71 -11.63
C GLU A 7 4.40 0.31 -11.22
N ASP A 8 5.41 0.23 -10.35
CA ASP A 8 6.02 -1.03 -9.90
C ASP A 8 5.11 -1.90 -9.02
N ILE A 9 4.14 -1.29 -8.32
CA ILE A 9 3.15 -2.00 -7.49
C ILE A 9 1.91 -2.40 -8.31
N ARG A 10 1.73 -1.84 -9.51
CA ARG A 10 0.55 -2.10 -10.33
C ARG A 10 0.44 -3.57 -10.67
N GLY A 11 -0.74 -4.14 -10.41
CA GLY A 11 -1.06 -5.53 -10.68
C GLY A 11 -0.56 -6.52 -9.64
N LYS A 12 0.14 -6.07 -8.59
CA LYS A 12 0.43 -6.89 -7.41
C LYS A 12 -0.86 -7.22 -6.67
N GLN A 13 -0.88 -8.35 -5.99
CA GLN A 13 -2.06 -8.86 -5.30
C GLN A 13 -1.80 -8.97 -3.81
N VAL A 14 -2.80 -8.62 -3.01
CA VAL A 14 -2.81 -8.81 -1.56
C VAL A 14 -4.11 -9.51 -1.15
N GLU A 15 -4.04 -10.31 -0.10
CA GLU A 15 -5.21 -10.97 0.49
C GLU A 15 -5.65 -10.20 1.73
N TYR A 16 -6.91 -9.81 1.81
CA TYR A 16 -7.45 -9.10 2.97
C TYR A 16 -8.95 -9.32 3.10
N ASN A 17 -9.42 -9.57 4.34
CA ASN A 17 -10.81 -9.91 4.65
C ASN A 17 -11.38 -11.06 3.77
N GLY A 18 -10.55 -12.06 3.43
CA GLY A 18 -10.96 -13.21 2.63
C GLY A 18 -11.07 -12.94 1.12
N HIS A 19 -10.70 -11.73 0.66
CA HIS A 19 -10.72 -11.36 -0.74
C HIS A 19 -9.31 -11.06 -1.26
N THR A 20 -9.11 -11.26 -2.57
CA THR A 20 -7.87 -10.93 -3.27
C THR A 20 -8.01 -9.57 -3.95
N TRP A 21 -7.14 -8.65 -3.61
CA TRP A 21 -7.15 -7.28 -4.12
C TRP A 21 -5.96 -7.04 -5.02
N LYS A 22 -6.21 -6.58 -6.25
CA LYS A 22 -5.20 -6.20 -7.22
C LYS A 22 -4.93 -4.69 -7.14
N LEU A 23 -3.71 -4.34 -6.76
CA LEU A 23 -3.27 -2.96 -6.59
C LEU A 23 -3.20 -2.24 -7.94
N THR A 24 -3.73 -1.01 -8.04
CA THR A 24 -3.82 -0.27 -9.31
C THR A 24 -2.60 0.60 -9.60
N GLY A 25 -1.80 0.88 -8.58
CA GLY A 25 -0.64 1.78 -8.64
C GLY A 25 -0.93 3.21 -8.18
N ASN A 26 -2.19 3.56 -7.84
CA ASN A 26 -2.49 4.84 -7.19
C ASN A 26 -2.24 4.73 -5.70
N VAL A 27 -1.41 5.62 -5.15
CA VAL A 27 -1.02 5.64 -3.75
C VAL A 27 -1.10 7.05 -3.18
N ASP A 28 -1.89 7.22 -2.13
CA ASP A 28 -1.91 8.45 -1.34
C ASP A 28 -1.00 8.30 -0.13
N VAL A 29 -0.03 9.19 -0.01
CA VAL A 29 0.73 9.33 1.23
C VAL A 29 0.00 10.32 2.14
N ARG A 30 -0.39 9.83 3.32
CA ARG A 30 -1.16 10.56 4.33
C ARG A 30 -0.35 10.65 5.62
N GLU A 31 -0.78 11.53 6.53
CA GLU A 31 -0.22 11.69 7.88
C GLU A 31 1.31 11.74 7.89
N ASP A 32 1.89 12.67 7.11
CA ASP A 32 3.34 12.86 7.00
C ASP A 32 4.16 11.59 6.66
N GLY A 33 3.51 10.60 6.02
CA GLY A 33 4.14 9.35 5.63
C GLY A 33 3.86 8.17 6.55
N ASP A 34 3.01 8.31 7.56
CA ASP A 34 2.66 7.20 8.44
C ASP A 34 1.58 6.29 7.87
N VAL A 35 0.79 6.79 6.91
CA VAL A 35 -0.26 6.00 6.26
C VAL A 35 -0.14 6.07 4.74
N LEU A 36 -0.21 4.91 4.11
CA LEU A 36 -0.31 4.75 2.66
C LEU A 36 -1.71 4.23 2.31
N ALA A 37 -2.50 5.02 1.59
CA ALA A 37 -3.76 4.55 1.04
C ALA A 37 -3.54 4.13 -0.42
N VAL A 38 -3.67 2.84 -0.73
CA VAL A 38 -3.42 2.27 -2.05
C VAL A 38 -4.74 1.85 -2.67
N GLU A 39 -5.03 2.36 -3.86
CA GLU A 39 -6.21 1.91 -4.61
C GLU A 39 -6.01 0.48 -5.12
N ALA A 40 -7.04 -0.33 -4.96
CA ALA A 40 -7.09 -1.70 -5.41
C ALA A 40 -8.44 -2.05 -6.03
N LYS A 41 -8.46 -3.11 -6.83
CA LYS A 41 -9.68 -3.73 -7.37
C LYS A 41 -9.76 -5.16 -6.91
N GLN A 42 -10.95 -5.59 -6.49
CA GLN A 42 -11.16 -6.99 -6.18
C GLN A 42 -10.89 -7.85 -7.42
N ALA A 43 -10.11 -8.91 -7.26
CA ALA A 43 -9.67 -9.79 -8.33
C ALA A 43 -10.45 -11.10 -8.39
N ASP A 44 -11.05 -11.52 -7.27
CA ASP A 44 -11.86 -12.73 -7.15
C ASP A 44 -13.35 -12.53 -7.49
N ASP A 45 -13.81 -11.29 -7.63
CA ASP A 45 -15.20 -10.97 -7.95
C ASP A 45 -15.37 -10.37 -9.35
N VAL A 46 -16.45 -10.76 -10.04
CA VAL A 46 -16.78 -10.35 -11.40
C VAL A 46 -17.14 -8.87 -11.52
N LYS A 47 -17.65 -8.25 -10.45
CA LYS A 47 -17.94 -6.81 -10.41
C LYS A 47 -16.67 -5.98 -10.32
N ALA A 48 -15.57 -6.58 -9.87
CA ALA A 48 -14.27 -5.93 -9.68
C ALA A 48 -14.38 -4.61 -8.91
N GLU A 49 -15.03 -4.66 -7.73
CA GLU A 49 -15.24 -3.50 -6.87
C GLU A 49 -13.91 -2.83 -6.54
N ALA A 50 -13.91 -1.49 -6.57
CA ALA A 50 -12.75 -0.69 -6.22
C ALA A 50 -12.77 -0.38 -4.71
N ALA A 51 -11.59 -0.38 -4.11
CA ALA A 51 -11.43 -0.04 -2.71
C ALA A 51 -10.09 0.65 -2.46
N MET A 52 -10.02 1.41 -1.38
CA MET A 52 -8.79 1.95 -0.82
C MET A 52 -8.31 1.05 0.31
N LEU A 53 -7.11 0.50 0.16
CA LEU A 53 -6.41 -0.28 1.19
C LEU A 53 -5.47 0.64 1.96
N TYR A 54 -5.61 0.66 3.28
CA TYR A 54 -4.84 1.51 4.17
C TYR A 54 -3.74 0.71 4.85
N PHE A 55 -2.50 1.12 4.60
CA PHE A 55 -1.33 0.54 5.20
C PHE A 55 -0.70 1.53 6.19
N ASP A 56 -0.66 1.14 7.46
CA ASP A 56 -0.13 1.94 8.56
C ASP A 56 1.32 1.56 8.86
N ASN A 57 2.12 2.53 9.28
CA ASN A 57 3.53 2.35 9.56
C ASN A 57 3.77 1.31 10.67
N ALA A 58 4.40 0.19 10.30
CA ALA A 58 4.69 -0.90 11.22
C ALA A 58 5.98 -0.67 12.05
N ASP A 59 6.84 0.26 11.64
CA ASP A 59 8.17 0.51 12.24
C ASP A 59 8.33 1.99 12.71
N PRO A 60 7.50 2.51 13.65
CA PRO A 60 7.65 3.88 14.15
C PRO A 60 8.99 4.07 14.90
N PRO A 61 9.64 5.24 14.82
CA PRO A 61 9.14 6.51 14.24
C PRO A 61 9.55 6.72 12.77
N LYS A 62 9.86 5.67 12.01
CA LYS A 62 10.34 5.82 10.62
C LYS A 62 9.16 5.96 9.67
N SER A 63 8.85 7.17 9.23
CA SER A 63 7.82 7.41 8.21
C SER A 63 8.41 7.83 6.87
N LEU A 64 7.60 7.69 5.83
CA LEU A 64 7.97 8.03 4.47
C LEU A 64 7.81 9.53 4.21
N ASN A 65 8.91 10.26 4.09
CA ASN A 65 8.83 11.68 3.73
C ASN A 65 8.32 11.83 2.27
N PRO A 66 7.18 12.53 2.04
CA PRO A 66 6.56 12.68 0.73
C PRO A 66 7.34 13.59 -0.25
N GLY A 67 8.35 14.33 0.20
CA GLY A 67 8.92 15.48 -0.54
C GLY A 67 10.14 15.25 -1.44
N SER A 68 10.60 14.02 -1.71
CA SER A 68 11.75 13.84 -2.62
C SER A 68 11.67 12.55 -3.42
N GLU A 69 11.60 12.70 -4.74
CA GLU A 69 11.76 11.72 -5.82
C GLU A 69 10.85 10.48 -5.84
N GLY A 70 9.82 10.45 -5.01
CA GLY A 70 8.85 9.36 -5.03
C GLY A 70 9.49 8.07 -4.49
N PRO A 71 8.97 7.51 -3.40
CA PRO A 71 9.44 6.22 -2.95
C PRO A 71 8.98 5.12 -3.92
N HIS A 72 9.80 4.10 -4.07
CA HIS A 72 9.47 2.98 -4.94
C HIS A 72 8.98 1.80 -4.12
N PHE A 73 8.03 1.07 -4.70
CA PHE A 73 7.65 -0.24 -4.23
C PHE A 73 8.88 -1.18 -4.25
N ASP A 74 9.19 -1.83 -3.12
CA ASP A 74 10.21 -2.89 -3.06
C ASP A 74 9.52 -4.24 -3.27
N ARG A 75 8.57 -4.58 -2.38
CA ARG A 75 7.83 -5.84 -2.40
C ARG A 75 6.61 -5.83 -1.49
N LEU A 76 5.78 -6.86 -1.63
CA LEU A 76 4.80 -7.26 -0.64
C LEU A 76 5.40 -8.38 0.20
N GLU A 77 5.29 -8.27 1.52
CA GLU A 77 5.64 -9.31 2.48
C GLU A 77 4.37 -9.82 3.13
N ARG A 78 4.39 -11.09 3.57
CA ARG A 78 3.35 -11.68 4.40
C ARG A 78 3.99 -12.17 5.68
N ASP A 79 3.48 -11.71 6.82
CA ASP A 79 3.88 -12.16 8.15
C ASP A 79 2.67 -12.81 8.82
N GLY A 80 2.62 -14.15 8.78
CA GLY A 80 1.42 -14.89 9.18
C GLY A 80 0.19 -14.52 8.33
N ASP A 81 -0.80 -13.89 8.97
CA ASP A 81 -2.03 -13.41 8.34
C ASP A 81 -1.96 -11.91 7.96
N GLU A 82 -0.88 -11.22 8.31
CA GLU A 82 -0.69 -9.80 8.02
C GLU A 82 -0.05 -9.61 6.64
N GLN A 83 -0.54 -8.61 5.90
CA GLN A 83 0.06 -8.17 4.64
C GLN A 83 0.86 -6.90 4.88
N LEU A 84 2.12 -6.88 4.43
CA LEU A 84 2.99 -5.72 4.54
C LEU A 84 3.41 -5.19 3.17
N LEU A 85 3.28 -3.89 3.00
CA LEU A 85 3.81 -3.12 1.89
C LEU A 85 5.20 -2.59 2.26
N VAL A 86 6.22 -3.10 1.58
CA VAL A 86 7.60 -2.64 1.75
C VAL A 86 7.94 -1.61 0.70
N VAL A 87 8.37 -0.45 1.17
CA VAL A 87 8.70 0.71 0.36
C VAL A 87 10.18 1.02 0.52
N LYS A 88 10.88 1.21 -0.59
CA LYS A 88 12.32 1.56 -0.61
C LYS A 88 12.50 3.02 -1.00
N LYS A 89 13.28 3.73 -0.18
CA LYS A 89 13.80 5.06 -0.47
C LYS A 89 15.26 5.07 -0.03
N ASP A 90 16.17 4.85 -0.99
CA ASP A 90 17.58 4.56 -0.72
C ASP A 90 18.20 5.57 0.26
N PRO A 91 18.89 5.12 1.33
CA PRO A 91 19.22 3.72 1.69
C PRO A 91 18.20 3.04 2.61
N ARG A 92 17.02 3.64 2.85
CA ARG A 92 16.04 3.19 3.82
C ARG A 92 14.96 2.31 3.20
N ARG A 93 14.42 1.41 4.02
CA ARG A 93 13.18 0.67 3.76
C ARG A 93 12.19 0.96 4.88
N TYR A 94 10.93 1.00 4.49
CA TYR A 94 9.78 1.25 5.35
C TYR A 94 8.80 0.10 5.17
N ARG A 95 8.14 -0.29 6.25
CA ARG A 95 7.12 -1.34 6.23
C ARG A 95 5.81 -0.76 6.69
N TYR A 96 4.78 -1.02 5.91
CA TYR A 96 3.43 -0.61 6.23
C TYR A 96 2.54 -1.83 6.27
N ARG A 97 1.86 -2.03 7.39
CA ARG A 97 0.96 -3.17 7.59
C ARG A 97 -0.45 -2.78 7.13
N LEU A 98 -1.11 -3.68 6.41
CA LEU A 98 -2.49 -3.49 5.97
C LEU A 98 -3.46 -3.60 7.16
N GLU A 99 -4.02 -2.46 7.58
CA GLU A 99 -4.91 -2.40 8.75
C GLU A 99 -6.38 -2.27 8.38
N ARG A 100 -6.68 -1.66 7.22
CA ARG A 100 -8.05 -1.27 6.89
C ARG A 100 -8.31 -1.26 5.38
N LEU A 101 -9.58 -1.47 5.03
CA LEU A 101 -10.12 -1.28 3.69
C LEU A 101 -11.36 -0.37 3.74
N GLU A 102 -11.50 0.52 2.78
CA GLU A 102 -12.72 1.28 2.51
C GLU A 102 -13.14 1.11 1.05
N TYR A 103 -14.41 0.80 0.79
CA TYR A 103 -14.95 0.73 -0.55
C TYR A 103 -15.06 2.13 -1.16
N ALA A 104 -14.74 2.24 -2.45
CA ALA A 104 -14.80 3.48 -3.22
C ALA A 104 -16.22 3.80 -3.72
#